data_AF-A0A520P5J5-F1
#
_entry.id   AF-A0A520P5J5-F1
#
_cell.length_a   1.000
_cell.length_b   1.000
_cell.length_c   1.000
_cell.angle_alpha   90.00
_cell.angle_beta   90.00
_cell.angle_gamma   90.00
#
_symmetry.space_group_name_H-M   'P 1'
#
loop_
_entity.id
_entity.type
_entity.pdbx_description
1 polymer ?
#
loop_
_entity_poly.entity_id
_entity_poly.type
_entity_poly.pdbx_seq_one_letter_code
_entity_poly.pdbx_strand_id
1 'polypeptide(L)'
;MIFWPILGLFVIAAGYVIRNNFDFPDNKNLDGVVNMAGWGVKVAGLLLFIISTFNGMFFYAEPGFKYHVRTILGEEKMVSDTGYNMHLFGRY
;
A
#
# COMPACT_ATOMS: atom_id res chain seq x y z
N MET A 1 -1.78 11.33 -3.00
CA MET A 1 -1.40 10.18 -2.16
C MET A 1 -2.39 8.99 -2.14
N ILE A 2 -3.72 9.17 -2.23
CA ILE A 2 -4.70 8.06 -2.10
C ILE A 2 -4.74 7.04 -3.25
N PHE A 3 -4.20 7.38 -4.44
CA PHE A 3 -4.27 6.52 -5.62
C PHE A 3 -3.58 5.15 -5.43
N TRP A 4 -2.41 5.12 -4.79
CA TRP A 4 -1.63 3.88 -4.63
C TRP A 4 -2.25 2.86 -3.66
N PRO A 5 -2.80 3.28 -2.49
CA PRO A 5 -3.60 2.39 -1.65
C PRO A 5 -4.82 1.83 -2.38
N ILE A 6 -5.56 2.68 -3.11
CA ILE A 6 -6.73 2.24 -3.89
C ILE A 6 -6.31 1.24 -4.98
N LEU A 7 -5.19 1.49 -5.65
CA LEU A 7 -4.65 0.58 -6.66
C LEU A 7 -4.26 -0.77 -6.03
N GLY A 8 -3.65 -0.78 -4.84
CA GLY A 8 -3.34 -2.01 -4.11
C GLY A 8 -4.59 -2.84 -3.80
N LEU A 9 -5.65 -2.20 -3.30
CA LEU A 9 -6.94 -2.86 -3.06
C LEU A 9 -7.59 -3.36 -4.35
N PHE A 10 -7.52 -2.57 -5.43
CA PHE A 10 -8.02 -2.95 -6.74
C PHE A 10 -7.31 -4.19 -7.29
N VAL A 11 -5.98 -4.27 -7.17
CA VAL A 11 -5.18 -5.43 -7.61
C VAL A 11 -5.59 -6.70 -6.85
N ILE A 12 -5.79 -6.61 -5.54
CA ILE A 12 -6.25 -7.75 -4.72
C ILE A 12 -7.64 -8.21 -5.16
N ALA A 13 -8.57 -7.26 -5.35
CA ALA A 13 -9.95 -7.54 -5.74
C ALA A 13 -10.02 -8.14 -7.16
N ALA A 14 -9.30 -7.57 -8.12
CA ALA A 14 -9.20 -8.08 -9.48
C ALA A 14 -8.62 -9.51 -9.50
N GLY A 15 -7.54 -9.77 -8.76
CA GLY A 15 -6.96 -11.10 -8.65
C GLY A 15 -7.91 -12.13 -8.00
N TYR A 16 -8.77 -11.71 -7.09
CA TYR A 16 -9.83 -12.56 -6.51
C TYR A 16 -10.95 -12.85 -7.52
N VAL A 17 -11.46 -11.83 -8.21
CA VAL A 17 -12.53 -11.95 -9.19
C VAL A 17 -12.09 -12.83 -10.37
N ILE A 18 -10.92 -12.59 -10.94
CA ILE A 18 -10.40 -13.36 -12.08
C ILE A 18 -10.27 -14.85 -11.71
N ARG A 19 -9.72 -15.15 -10.53
CA ARG A 19 -9.55 -16.55 -10.09
C ARG A 19 -10.88 -17.29 -9.93
N ASN A 20 -11.93 -16.61 -9.50
CA ASN A 20 -13.21 -17.26 -9.18
C ASN A 20 -14.18 -17.31 -10.36
N ASN A 21 -13.95 -16.54 -11.43
CA ASN A 21 -14.87 -16.42 -12.56
C ASN A 21 -14.27 -16.91 -13.89
N PHE A 22 -13.00 -17.31 -13.91
CA PHE A 22 -12.33 -17.78 -15.11
C PHE A 22 -12.01 -19.27 -14.99
N ASP A 23 -12.61 -20.07 -15.86
CA ASP A 23 -12.31 -21.49 -15.95
C ASP A 23 -10.99 -21.68 -16.73
N PHE A 24 -10.02 -22.28 -16.07
CA PHE A 24 -8.74 -22.62 -16.69
C PHE A 24 -8.79 -24.04 -17.25
N PRO A 25 -8.04 -24.33 -18.34
CA PRO A 25 -7.94 -25.68 -18.88
C PRO A 25 -7.47 -26.66 -17.80
N ASP A 26 -8.12 -27.82 -17.71
CA ASP A 26 -7.87 -28.85 -16.68
C ASP A 26 -6.48 -29.48 -16.88
N ASN A 27 -5.46 -28.87 -16.27
CA ASN A 27 -4.06 -29.25 -16.36
C ASN A 27 -3.39 -29.00 -15.00
N LYS A 28 -3.05 -30.08 -14.31
CA LYS A 28 -2.46 -30.05 -12.96
C LYS A 28 -1.18 -29.20 -12.84
N ASN A 29 -0.36 -29.12 -13.89
CA ASN A 29 0.84 -28.27 -13.89
C ASN A 29 0.46 -26.79 -14.03
N LEU A 30 -0.56 -26.51 -14.86
CA LEU A 30 -1.08 -25.16 -15.07
C LEU A 30 -1.83 -24.66 -13.83
N ASP A 31 -2.61 -25.52 -13.18
CA ASP A 31 -3.34 -25.20 -11.94
C ASP A 31 -2.40 -24.81 -10.80
N GLY A 32 -1.26 -25.51 -10.67
CA GLY A 32 -0.23 -25.17 -9.70
C GLY A 32 0.34 -23.77 -9.94
N VAL A 33 0.67 -23.45 -11.20
CA VAL A 33 1.22 -22.14 -11.60
C VAL A 33 0.19 -21.02 -11.43
N VAL A 34 -1.06 -21.23 -11.85
CA VAL A 34 -2.15 -20.25 -11.74
C VAL A 34 -2.47 -19.96 -10.26
N ASN A 35 -2.52 -21.00 -9.42
CA ASN A 35 -2.73 -20.80 -7.98
C ASN A 35 -1.56 -20.04 -7.35
N MET A 36 -0.32 -20.41 -7.65
CA MET A 36 0.88 -19.73 -7.12
C MET A 36 0.93 -18.27 -7.56
N ALA A 37 0.66 -17.98 -8.84
CA ALA A 37 0.60 -16.62 -9.37
C ALA A 37 -0.54 -15.81 -8.72
N GLY A 38 -1.72 -16.39 -8.56
CA GLY A 38 -2.86 -15.72 -7.91
C GLY A 38 -2.58 -15.35 -6.45
N TRP A 39 -1.86 -16.20 -5.71
CA TRP A 39 -1.38 -15.86 -4.36
C TRP A 39 -0.30 -14.78 -4.39
N GLY A 40 0.66 -14.87 -5.31
CA GLY A 40 1.71 -13.86 -5.50
C GLY A 40 1.15 -12.46 -5.76
N VAL A 41 0.14 -12.35 -6.64
CA VAL A 41 -0.52 -11.07 -6.95
C VAL A 41 -1.23 -10.48 -5.72
N LYS A 42 -1.92 -11.31 -4.92
CA LYS A 42 -2.59 -10.83 -3.69
C LYS A 42 -1.60 -10.35 -2.64
N VAL A 43 -0.50 -11.09 -2.44
CA VAL A 43 0.56 -10.71 -1.50
C VAL A 43 1.24 -9.42 -1.95
N ALA A 44 1.56 -9.29 -3.24
CA ALA A 44 2.14 -8.06 -3.79
C ALA A 44 1.20 -6.85 -3.63
N GLY A 45 -0.09 -7.02 -3.91
CA GLY A 45 -1.10 -5.98 -3.70
C GLY A 45 -1.23 -5.55 -2.23
N LEU A 46 -1.16 -6.51 -1.30
CA LEU A 46 -1.19 -6.22 0.15
C LEU A 46 0.05 -5.44 0.59
N LEU A 47 1.23 -5.85 0.15
CA LEU A 47 2.48 -5.15 0.45
C LEU A 47 2.48 -3.73 -0.11
N LEU A 48 1.99 -3.54 -1.35
CA LEU A 48 1.83 -2.23 -1.95
C LEU A 48 0.87 -1.35 -1.13
N PHE A 49 -0.26 -1.91 -0.69
CA PHE A 49 -1.22 -1.21 0.17
C PHE A 49 -0.58 -0.77 1.50
N ILE A 50 0.13 -1.68 2.19
CA ILE A 50 0.77 -1.38 3.47
C ILE A 50 1.86 -0.32 3.28
N ILE A 51 2.80 -0.53 2.36
CA ILE A 51 3.92 0.40 2.15
C ILE A 51 3.41 1.79 1.74
N SER A 52 2.37 1.86 0.91
CA SER A 52 1.81 3.16 0.49
C SER A 52 1.01 3.86 1.58
N THR A 53 0.30 3.11 2.43
CA THR A 53 -0.52 3.68 3.51
C THR A 53 0.35 4.14 4.68
N PHE A 54 1.39 3.37 5.05
CA PHE A 54 2.22 3.66 6.23
C PHE A 54 3.44 4.54 5.95
N ASN A 55 3.60 5.03 4.73
CA ASN A 55 4.68 5.92 4.33
C ASN A 55 4.54 7.29 5.03
N GLY A 56 5.30 7.52 6.10
CA GLY A 56 5.27 8.80 6.83
C GLY A 56 4.09 8.96 7.79
N MET A 57 3.62 7.86 8.39
CA MET A 57 2.49 7.93 9.32
C MET A 57 2.85 8.36 10.75
N PHE A 58 4.10 8.25 11.19
CA PHE A 58 4.45 8.47 12.59
C PHE A 58 5.59 9.47 12.72
N PHE A 59 5.29 10.65 13.25
CA PHE A 59 6.29 11.66 13.58
C PHE A 59 6.10 12.16 15.01
N TYR A 60 7.22 12.29 15.72
CA TYR A 60 7.29 12.99 16.98
C TYR A 60 7.98 14.33 16.75
N ALA A 61 7.28 15.42 17.05
CA ALA A 61 7.83 16.76 17.00
C ALA A 61 8.04 17.30 18.42
N GLU A 62 9.28 17.61 18.76
CA GLU A 62 9.64 18.26 20.03
C GLU A 62 9.18 19.73 20.08
N PRO A 63 8.86 20.25 21.28
CA PRO A 63 8.51 21.66 21.46
C PRO A 63 9.61 22.62 21.02
N GLY A 64 9.26 23.54 20.13
CA GLY A 64 10.17 24.58 19.63
C GLY A 64 10.94 24.21 18.36
N PHE A 65 10.88 22.96 17.91
CA PHE A 65 11.52 22.53 16.67
C PHE A 65 10.50 22.32 15.54
N LYS A 66 10.85 22.83 14.36
CA LYS A 66 10.09 22.64 13.12
C LYS A 66 10.81 21.60 12.29
N TYR A 67 10.18 20.46 12.05
CA TYR A 67 10.80 19.37 11.31
C TYR A 67 10.34 19.38 9.86
N HIS A 68 11.32 19.33 8.96
CA HIS A 68 11.08 19.06 7.55
C HIS A 68 11.06 17.56 7.36
N VAL A 69 9.86 17.02 7.21
CA VAL A 69 9.65 15.60 7.01
C VAL A 69 9.60 15.35 5.53
N ARG A 70 10.45 14.43 5.05
CA ARG A 70 10.44 13.95 3.68
C ARG A 70 9.83 12.55 3.63
N THR A 71 8.80 12.35 2.82
CA THR A 71 8.25 11.00 2.56
C THR A 71 9.28 10.17 1.77
N ILE A 72 9.13 8.84 1.73
CA ILE A 72 10.05 7.95 0.98
C ILE A 72 10.05 8.28 -0.52
N LEU A 73 9.02 8.97 -1.02
CA LEU A 73 8.90 9.43 -2.41
C LEU A 73 9.45 10.85 -2.65
N GLY A 74 10.04 11.48 -1.63
CA GLY A 74 10.74 12.76 -1.76
C GLY A 74 9.89 14.01 -1.50
N GLU A 75 8.62 13.89 -1.16
CA GLU A 75 7.76 15.04 -0.84
C GLU A 75 8.08 15.59 0.56
N GLU A 76 8.28 16.90 0.67
CA GLU A 76 8.68 17.57 1.92
C GLU A 76 7.52 18.37 2.53
N LYS A 77 7.19 18.12 3.81
CA LYS A 77 6.22 18.90 4.60
C LYS A 77 6.83 19.36 5.92
N MET A 78 6.48 20.58 6.32
CA MET A 78 6.87 21.17 7.61
C MET A 78 5.89 20.76 8.70
N VAL A 79 6.38 20.11 9.76
CA VAL A 79 5.59 19.78 10.96
C VAL A 79 5.95 20.79 12.05
N SER A 80 4.95 21.56 12.49
CA SER A 80 5.09 22.58 13.54
C SER A 80 4.37 22.25 14.85
N ASP A 81 3.48 21.25 14.84
CA ASP A 81 2.68 20.89 16.00
C ASP A 81 3.42 19.90 16.89
N THR A 82 3.46 20.18 18.18
CA THR A 82 4.13 19.35 19.19
C THR A 82 3.41 18.04 19.48
N GLY A 83 4.15 16.94 19.57
CA GLY A 83 3.64 15.62 19.98
C GLY A 83 3.69 14.55 18.88
N TYR A 84 3.02 13.42 19.13
CA TYR A 84 2.85 12.34 18.16
C TYR A 84 1.73 12.69 17.18
N ASN A 85 2.11 12.99 15.95
CA ASN A 85 1.15 13.28 14.89
C ASN A 85 1.05 12.09 13.94
N MET A 86 -0.17 11.56 13.79
CA MET A 86 -0.46 10.53 12.81
C MET A 86 -1.01 11.16 11.54
N HIS A 87 -0.18 11.25 10.50
CA HIS A 87 -0.61 11.73 9.20
C HIS A 87 -0.89 10.53 8.29
N LEU A 88 -2.10 9.99 8.41
CA LEU A 88 -2.59 8.85 7.60
C LEU A 88 -2.57 9.15 6.09
N PHE A 89 -2.70 10.42 5.70
CA PHE A 89 -2.58 10.86 4.33
C PHE A 89 -1.97 12.27 4.32
N GLY A 90 -0.82 12.43 3.65
CA GLY A 90 -0.28 13.73 3.28
C GLY A 90 -1.20 14.43 2.28
N ARG A 91 -2.25 15.05 2.80
CA ARG A 91 -3.01 16.17 2.22
C ARG A 91 -4.07 16.55 3.23
N TYR A 92 -3.75 17.53 4.07
CA TYR A 92 -4.48 18.78 4.31
C TYR A 92 -3.47 19.80 4.81
#